data_AF-A0A4Y8CD22-F1
#
_entry.id   AF-A0A4Y8CD22-F1
#
_cell.length_a   1.000
_cell.length_b   1.000
_cell.length_c   1.000
_cell.angle_alpha   90.00
_cell.angle_beta   90.00
_cell.angle_gamma   90.00
#
_symmetry.space_group_name_H-M   'P 1'
#
loop_
_entity.id
_entity.type
_entity.pdbx_description
1 polymer ?
#
loop_
_entity_poly.entity_id
_entity_poly.type
_entity_poly.pdbx_seq_one_letter_code
_entity_poly.pdbx_strand_id
1 'polypeptide(L)'
;TNANIANVIAYLKDVSVKFEANEDAAIKKDVEAKYAKMENSAQKAALIEKDIKFAKDKATFIEACGRCHDMKYDSFFTPSNQNDLKTYLGSVPPDLSMMIRSRGEQYLHDFINNTQKLLPGTAMPRVGLTEAAQAKVVSYIDQVGDSKKEERKTTGIYVMVFFVILSIFAIGWKRSVWSKLH
;
A
#
# COMPACT_ATOMS: atom_id res chain seq x y z
N THR A 1 -18.11 -17.85 -34.96
CA THR A 1 -18.15 -17.82 -33.48
C THR A 1 -16.86 -17.29 -32.87
N ASN A 2 -15.66 -17.76 -33.26
CA ASN A 2 -14.38 -17.24 -32.71
C ASN A 2 -14.06 -15.78 -33.05
N ALA A 3 -14.43 -15.29 -34.25
CA ALA A 3 -14.21 -13.90 -34.65
C ALA A 3 -14.99 -12.89 -33.79
N ASN A 4 -16.20 -13.25 -33.36
CA ASN A 4 -17.02 -12.38 -32.50
C ASN A 4 -16.43 -12.27 -31.08
N ILE A 5 -15.87 -13.36 -30.55
CA ILE A 5 -15.19 -13.35 -29.24
C ILE A 5 -13.91 -12.50 -29.32
N ALA A 6 -13.11 -12.66 -30.37
CA ALA A 6 -11.91 -11.86 -30.59
C ALA A 6 -12.24 -10.36 -30.68
N ASN A 7 -13.31 -9.99 -31.38
CA ASN A 7 -13.76 -8.60 -31.48
C ASN A 7 -14.20 -8.02 -30.13
N VAL A 8 -14.91 -8.80 -29.31
CA VAL A 8 -15.31 -8.39 -27.96
C VAL A 8 -14.08 -8.21 -27.06
N ILE A 9 -13.12 -9.14 -27.10
CA ILE A 9 -11.87 -9.02 -26.34
C ILE A 9 -11.08 -7.78 -26.77
N ALA A 10 -10.96 -7.54 -28.07
CA ALA A 10 -10.28 -6.35 -28.60
C ALA A 10 -10.98 -5.06 -28.16
N TYR A 11 -12.31 -5.02 -28.22
CA TYR A 11 -13.09 -3.88 -27.74
C TYR A 11 -12.89 -3.63 -26.25
N LEU A 12 -12.99 -4.66 -25.41
CA LEU A 12 -12.80 -4.52 -23.96
C LEU A 12 -11.38 -4.03 -23.60
N LYS A 13 -10.36 -4.50 -24.33
CA LYS A 13 -8.98 -4.01 -24.17
C LYS A 13 -8.83 -2.55 -24.58
N ASP A 14 -9.43 -2.15 -25.70
CA ASP A 14 -9.39 -0.74 -26.14
C ASP A 14 -10.11 0.17 -25.13
N VAL A 15 -11.26 -0.26 -24.61
CA VAL A 15 -11.99 0.45 -23.56
C VAL A 15 -11.16 0.56 -22.29
N SER A 16 -10.49 -0.51 -21.85
CA SER A 16 -9.65 -0.46 -20.64
C SER A 16 -8.47 0.49 -20.82
N VAL A 17 -7.79 0.48 -21.97
CA VAL A 17 -6.67 1.39 -22.25
C VAL A 17 -7.13 2.85 -22.25
N LYS A 18 -8.28 3.15 -22.85
CA LYS A 18 -8.86 4.50 -22.84
C LYS A 18 -9.26 4.94 -21.45
N PHE A 19 -9.84 4.04 -20.66
CA PHE A 19 -10.18 4.31 -19.27
C PHE A 19 -8.94 4.63 -18.44
N GLU A 20 -7.91 3.80 -18.50
CA GLU A 20 -6.63 4.03 -17.80
C GLU A 20 -5.98 5.35 -18.19
N ALA A 21 -5.97 5.69 -19.49
CA ALA A 21 -5.39 6.95 -19.97
C ALA A 21 -6.17 8.18 -19.46
N ASN A 22 -7.50 8.10 -19.43
CA ASN A 22 -8.35 9.17 -18.92
C ASN A 22 -8.19 9.34 -17.40
N GLU A 23 -8.12 8.23 -16.66
CA GLU A 23 -7.91 8.23 -15.21
C GLU A 23 -6.52 8.78 -14.86
N ASP A 24 -5.48 8.35 -15.56
CA ASP A 24 -4.11 8.86 -15.39
C ASP A 24 -4.02 10.36 -15.65
N ALA A 25 -4.72 10.86 -16.68
CA ALA A 25 -4.77 12.28 -17.00
C ALA A 25 -5.51 13.08 -15.91
N ALA A 26 -6.61 12.55 -15.38
CA ALA A 26 -7.35 13.16 -14.28
C ALA A 26 -6.51 13.22 -13.00
N ILE A 27 -5.88 12.11 -12.61
CA ILE A 27 -4.98 12.03 -11.45
C ILE A 27 -3.85 13.05 -11.57
N LYS A 28 -3.21 13.12 -12.74
CA LYS A 28 -2.10 14.06 -12.97
C LYS A 28 -2.56 15.51 -12.77
N LYS A 29 -3.70 15.89 -13.35
CA LYS A 29 -4.28 17.23 -13.21
C LYS A 29 -4.59 17.56 -11.75
N ASP A 30 -5.19 16.63 -11.01
CA ASP A 30 -5.58 16.84 -9.62
C ASP A 30 -4.37 16.99 -8.69
N VAL A 31 -3.33 16.18 -8.90
CA VAL A 31 -2.07 16.27 -8.13
C VAL A 31 -1.33 17.56 -8.47
N GLU A 32 -1.21 17.93 -9.74
CA GLU A 32 -0.59 19.20 -10.14
C GLU A 32 -1.32 20.41 -9.54
N ALA A 33 -2.65 20.37 -9.50
CA ALA A 33 -3.47 21.39 -8.84
C ALA A 33 -3.21 21.45 -7.33
N LYS A 34 -3.08 20.30 -6.65
CA LYS A 34 -2.76 20.20 -5.21
C LYS A 34 -1.43 20.90 -4.88
N TYR A 35 -0.43 20.80 -5.76
CA TYR A 35 0.90 21.39 -5.56
C TYR A 35 1.12 22.73 -6.30
N ALA A 36 0.07 23.31 -6.91
CA ALA A 36 0.20 24.53 -7.70
C ALA A 36 0.76 25.72 -6.90
N LYS A 37 0.43 25.80 -5.60
CA LYS A 37 0.85 26.88 -4.69
C LYS A 37 2.22 26.65 -4.03
N MET A 38 2.90 25.54 -4.33
CA MET A 38 4.21 25.24 -3.78
C MET A 38 5.31 25.87 -4.65
N GLU A 39 6.16 26.71 -4.03
CA GLU A 39 7.36 27.29 -4.65
C GLU A 39 8.32 26.20 -5.14
N ASN A 40 9.03 26.47 -6.25
CA ASN A 40 9.73 25.46 -7.01
C ASN A 40 11.00 24.97 -6.30
N SER A 41 11.03 23.68 -5.99
CA SER A 41 12.17 22.97 -5.41
C SER A 41 12.14 21.55 -5.95
N ALA A 42 13.30 20.89 -6.01
CA ALA A 42 13.41 19.46 -6.28
C ALA A 42 12.44 18.61 -5.40
N GLN A 43 12.07 19.12 -4.23
CA GLN A 43 11.07 18.53 -3.35
C GLN A 43 9.65 18.53 -3.95
N LYS A 44 9.25 19.56 -4.69
CA LYS A 44 7.93 19.64 -5.35
C LYS A 44 7.77 18.53 -6.39
N ALA A 45 8.79 18.34 -7.24
CA ALA A 45 8.77 17.28 -8.25
C ALA A 45 8.68 15.88 -7.62
N ALA A 46 9.48 15.63 -6.58
CA ALA A 46 9.46 14.36 -5.85
C ALA A 46 8.11 14.09 -5.15
N LEU A 47 7.47 15.13 -4.58
CA LEU A 47 6.15 15.01 -3.96
C LEU A 47 5.04 14.76 -4.99
N ILE A 48 5.08 15.44 -6.13
CA ILE A 48 4.13 15.22 -7.23
C ILE A 48 4.24 13.78 -7.74
N GLU A 49 5.45 13.29 -8.00
CA GLU A 49 5.65 11.92 -8.45
C GLU A 49 5.13 10.90 -7.43
N LYS A 50 5.45 11.11 -6.15
CA LYS A 50 4.97 10.25 -5.07
C LYS A 50 3.44 10.23 -4.98
N ASP A 51 2.78 11.39 -5.06
CA ASP A 51 1.33 11.50 -4.96
C ASP A 51 0.61 10.95 -6.21
N ILE A 52 1.19 11.12 -7.40
CA ILE A 52 0.68 10.47 -8.62
C ILE A 52 0.74 8.96 -8.45
N LYS A 53 1.88 8.42 -8.00
CA LYS A 53 2.02 6.98 -7.75
C LYS A 53 1.00 6.50 -6.72
N PHE A 54 0.88 7.21 -5.58
CA PHE A 54 -0.09 6.89 -4.54
C PHE A 54 -1.53 6.88 -5.08
N ALA A 55 -1.91 7.88 -5.88
CA ALA A 55 -3.26 7.99 -6.44
C ALA A 55 -3.55 6.86 -7.45
N LYS A 56 -2.59 6.46 -8.30
CA LYS A 56 -2.75 5.32 -9.21
C LYS A 56 -2.89 3.98 -8.47
N ASP A 57 -2.08 3.79 -7.43
CA ASP A 57 -2.14 2.59 -6.59
C ASP A 57 -3.48 2.53 -5.83
N LYS A 58 -3.95 3.68 -5.33
CA LYS A 58 -5.27 3.86 -4.71
C LYS A 58 -6.41 3.55 -5.66
N ALA A 59 -6.38 4.07 -6.89
CA ALA A 59 -7.39 3.77 -7.92
C ALA A 59 -7.51 2.26 -8.16
N THR A 60 -6.37 1.59 -8.35
CA THR A 60 -6.33 0.13 -8.51
C THR A 60 -6.93 -0.59 -7.30
N PHE A 61 -6.67 -0.10 -6.07
CA PHE A 61 -7.28 -0.62 -4.85
C PHE A 61 -8.80 -0.41 -4.79
N ILE A 62 -9.30 0.76 -5.17
CA ILE A 62 -10.74 1.08 -5.13
C ILE A 62 -11.50 0.11 -6.03
N GLU A 63 -10.99 -0.13 -7.24
CA GLU A 63 -11.60 -1.05 -8.20
C GLU A 63 -11.55 -2.51 -7.73
N ALA A 64 -10.42 -2.93 -7.15
CA ALA A 64 -10.19 -4.32 -6.76
C ALA A 64 -10.83 -4.69 -5.41
N CYS A 65 -10.77 -3.80 -4.43
CA CYS A 65 -11.02 -4.08 -3.01
C CYS A 65 -12.04 -3.14 -2.38
N GLY A 66 -12.22 -1.93 -2.95
CA GLY A 66 -12.98 -0.85 -2.34
C GLY A 66 -14.48 -1.14 -2.17
N ARG A 67 -15.03 -2.12 -2.89
CA ARG A 67 -16.43 -2.54 -2.77
C ARG A 67 -16.75 -3.29 -1.47
N CYS A 68 -15.74 -3.79 -0.77
CA CYS A 68 -15.95 -4.55 0.47
C CYS A 68 -15.12 -4.01 1.64
N HIS A 69 -13.94 -3.47 1.37
CA HIS A 69 -13.00 -3.10 2.41
C HIS A 69 -12.92 -1.58 2.61
N ASP A 70 -12.83 -1.18 3.87
CA ASP A 70 -12.45 0.18 4.23
C ASP A 70 -10.92 0.35 4.21
N MET A 71 -10.50 1.60 4.04
CA MET A 71 -9.15 2.08 4.25
C MET A 71 -9.23 3.38 5.06
N LYS A 72 -9.61 3.24 6.34
CA LYS A 72 -9.93 4.35 7.25
C LYS A 72 -8.80 5.35 7.43
N TYR A 73 -7.55 4.90 7.45
CA TYR A 73 -6.40 5.81 7.61
C TYR A 73 -6.16 6.70 6.38
N ASP A 74 -6.69 6.32 5.22
CA ASP A 74 -6.76 7.18 4.04
C ASP A 74 -8.18 7.75 3.80
N SER A 75 -9.01 7.73 4.85
CA SER A 75 -10.40 8.23 4.82
C SER A 75 -11.27 7.63 3.71
N PHE A 76 -10.93 6.42 3.24
CA PHE A 76 -11.75 5.71 2.26
C PHE A 76 -12.65 4.70 2.98
N PHE A 77 -13.94 4.79 2.70
CA PHE A 77 -14.96 3.90 3.21
C PHE A 77 -15.63 3.20 2.05
N THR A 78 -15.92 1.92 2.23
CA THR A 78 -16.61 1.16 1.20
C THR A 78 -17.99 1.77 0.94
N PRO A 79 -18.43 1.89 -0.32
CA PRO A 79 -19.77 2.37 -0.64
C PRO A 79 -20.86 1.35 -0.28
N SER A 80 -20.49 0.10 -0.01
CA SER A 80 -21.41 -0.97 0.34
C SER A 80 -21.89 -0.87 1.79
N ASN A 81 -23.14 -1.24 2.05
CA ASN A 81 -23.65 -1.31 3.41
C ASN A 81 -23.03 -2.48 4.18
N GLN A 82 -22.49 -2.22 5.37
CA GLN A 82 -21.81 -3.23 6.19
C GLN A 82 -22.73 -4.36 6.67
N ASN A 83 -24.03 -4.09 6.87
CA ASN A 83 -25.00 -5.12 7.25
C ASN A 83 -25.29 -6.07 6.08
N ASP A 84 -25.32 -5.54 4.85
CA ASP A 84 -25.52 -6.35 3.64
C ASP A 84 -24.29 -7.22 3.40
N LEU A 85 -23.08 -6.65 3.54
CA LEU A 85 -21.83 -7.39 3.47
C LEU A 85 -21.77 -8.51 4.51
N LYS A 86 -22.15 -8.23 5.76
CA LYS A 86 -22.21 -9.24 6.83
C LYS A 86 -23.21 -10.35 6.52
N THR A 87 -24.36 -10.01 5.95
CA THR A 87 -25.40 -10.98 5.59
C THR A 87 -24.93 -11.88 4.45
N TYR A 88 -24.27 -11.31 3.44
CA TYR A 88 -23.80 -12.04 2.27
C TYR A 88 -22.54 -12.87 2.54
N LEU A 89 -21.56 -12.31 3.26
CA LEU A 89 -20.26 -12.93 3.53
C LEU A 89 -20.22 -13.67 4.88
N GLY A 90 -21.25 -13.58 5.70
CA GLY A 90 -21.28 -14.11 7.07
C GLY A 90 -20.43 -13.32 8.08
N SER A 91 -19.62 -12.37 7.61
CA SER A 91 -18.76 -11.53 8.44
C SER A 91 -18.53 -10.16 7.78
N VAL A 92 -18.20 -9.16 8.59
CA VAL A 92 -17.83 -7.83 8.08
C VAL A 92 -16.38 -7.88 7.59
N PRO A 93 -16.09 -7.49 6.33
CA PRO A 93 -14.71 -7.42 5.85
C PRO A 93 -13.86 -6.50 6.72
N PRO A 94 -12.61 -6.89 7.05
CA PRO A 94 -11.75 -6.07 7.89
C PRO A 94 -11.33 -4.78 7.19
N ASP A 95 -11.07 -3.74 8.00
CA ASP A 95 -10.38 -2.54 7.54
C ASP A 95 -8.92 -2.87 7.18
N LEU A 96 -8.43 -2.32 6.06
CA LEU A 96 -7.11 -2.66 5.53
C LEU A 96 -6.00 -1.71 5.95
N SER A 97 -6.32 -0.65 6.71
CA SER A 97 -5.36 0.41 7.09
C SER A 97 -4.11 -0.11 7.77
N MET A 98 -4.23 -1.18 8.57
CA MET A 98 -3.11 -1.72 9.36
C MET A 98 -2.72 -3.15 8.94
N MET A 99 -3.25 -3.64 7.82
CA MET A 99 -3.06 -5.03 7.41
C MET A 99 -1.62 -5.35 7.01
N ILE A 100 -0.92 -4.40 6.39
CA ILE A 100 0.51 -4.56 6.08
C ILE A 100 1.37 -4.74 7.33
N ARG A 101 1.05 -4.05 8.42
CA ARG A 101 1.80 -4.13 9.69
C ARG A 101 1.47 -5.37 10.49
N SER A 102 0.23 -5.84 10.43
CA SER A 102 -0.22 -7.01 11.20
C SER A 102 0.12 -8.35 10.52
N ARG A 103 0.23 -8.39 9.19
CA ARG A 103 0.49 -9.63 8.45
C ARG A 103 1.79 -9.65 7.65
N GLY A 104 2.32 -8.48 7.30
CA GLY A 104 3.50 -8.36 6.44
C GLY A 104 3.16 -8.42 4.95
N GLU A 105 4.10 -7.94 4.14
CA GLU A 105 3.97 -7.79 2.69
C GLU A 105 3.77 -9.14 1.99
N GLN A 106 4.64 -10.11 2.29
CA GLN A 106 4.62 -11.46 1.69
C GLN A 106 3.27 -12.16 1.91
N TYR A 107 2.72 -12.07 3.13
CA TYR A 107 1.41 -12.64 3.42
C TYR A 107 0.32 -12.03 2.52
N LEU A 108 0.32 -10.70 2.33
CA LEU A 108 -0.68 -10.05 1.48
C LEU A 108 -0.54 -10.48 0.01
N HIS A 109 0.69 -10.62 -0.49
CA HIS A 109 0.94 -11.10 -1.84
C HIS A 109 0.39 -12.52 -2.06
N ASP A 110 0.59 -13.41 -1.11
CA ASP A 110 0.10 -14.78 -1.21
C ASP A 110 -1.42 -14.88 -1.00
N PHE A 111 -1.98 -14.02 -0.14
CA PHE A 111 -3.37 -14.08 0.31
C PHE A 111 -4.37 -13.55 -0.72
N ILE A 112 -4.12 -12.38 -1.33
CA ILE A 112 -5.12 -11.66 -2.15
C ILE A 112 -5.71 -12.53 -3.27
N ASN A 113 -4.86 -13.31 -3.93
CA ASN A 113 -5.27 -14.17 -5.05
C ASN A 113 -5.48 -15.64 -4.67
N ASN A 114 -5.07 -16.07 -3.47
CA ASN A 114 -5.16 -17.46 -3.01
C ASN A 114 -5.68 -17.55 -1.57
N THR A 115 -6.79 -16.87 -1.29
CA THR A 115 -7.36 -16.69 0.06
C THR A 115 -7.54 -18.02 0.81
N GLN A 116 -8.10 -19.02 0.13
CA GLN A 116 -8.38 -20.35 0.70
C GLN A 116 -7.11 -21.15 1.06
N LYS A 117 -5.95 -20.83 0.47
CA LYS A 117 -4.68 -21.53 0.76
C LYS A 117 -4.12 -21.16 2.13
N LEU A 118 -4.24 -19.88 2.49
CA LEU A 118 -3.73 -19.36 3.76
C LEU A 118 -4.79 -19.31 4.86
N LEU A 119 -6.05 -19.11 4.49
CA LEU A 119 -7.17 -19.10 5.42
C LEU A 119 -8.35 -19.93 4.86
N PRO A 120 -8.35 -21.25 5.10
CA PRO A 120 -9.43 -22.12 4.64
C PRO A 120 -10.78 -21.69 5.22
N GLY A 121 -11.81 -21.64 4.38
CA GLY A 121 -13.17 -21.26 4.79
C GLY A 121 -13.38 -19.75 4.96
N THR A 122 -12.43 -18.92 4.52
CA THR A 122 -12.64 -17.46 4.49
C THR A 122 -13.73 -17.09 3.48
N ALA A 123 -14.55 -16.11 3.84
CA ALA A 123 -15.60 -15.57 2.96
C ALA A 123 -15.03 -14.71 1.83
N MET A 124 -13.76 -14.30 1.91
CA MET A 124 -13.13 -13.48 0.88
C MET A 124 -12.91 -14.32 -0.39
N PRO A 125 -13.55 -13.97 -1.52
CA PRO A 125 -13.33 -14.65 -2.79
C PRO A 125 -11.95 -14.32 -3.36
N ARG A 126 -11.49 -15.13 -4.32
CA ARG A 126 -10.32 -14.78 -5.13
C ARG A 126 -10.62 -13.51 -5.93
N VAL A 127 -9.78 -12.49 -5.78
CA VAL A 127 -9.93 -11.21 -6.50
C VAL A 127 -9.54 -11.34 -7.97
N GLY A 128 -8.52 -12.13 -8.29
CA GLY A 128 -8.10 -12.41 -9.67
C GLY A 128 -7.24 -11.32 -10.30
N LEU A 129 -6.44 -10.62 -9.50
CA LEU A 129 -5.54 -9.57 -9.97
C LEU A 129 -4.36 -10.13 -10.76
N THR A 130 -3.90 -9.36 -11.75
CA THR A 130 -2.58 -9.57 -12.35
C THR A 130 -1.48 -9.23 -11.33
N GLU A 131 -0.27 -9.73 -11.54
CA GLU A 131 0.86 -9.44 -10.66
C GLU A 131 1.12 -7.94 -10.51
N ALA A 132 1.07 -7.20 -11.62
CA ALA A 132 1.24 -5.75 -11.61
C ALA A 132 0.13 -5.03 -10.82
N ALA A 133 -1.14 -5.42 -10.99
CA ALA A 133 -2.24 -4.83 -10.24
C ALA A 133 -2.17 -5.18 -8.75
N GLN A 134 -1.79 -6.41 -8.41
CA GLN A 134 -1.58 -6.84 -7.04
C GLN A 134 -0.46 -6.05 -6.37
N ALA A 135 0.65 -5.82 -7.07
CA ALA A 135 1.76 -5.02 -6.54
C ALA A 135 1.33 -3.57 -6.26
N LYS A 136 0.52 -2.96 -7.12
CA LYS A 136 -0.07 -1.63 -6.88
C LYS A 136 -0.96 -1.63 -5.63
N VAL A 137 -1.84 -2.61 -5.50
CA VAL A 137 -2.73 -2.77 -4.33
C VAL A 137 -1.93 -2.90 -3.04
N VAL A 138 -0.93 -3.79 -3.01
CA VAL A 138 -0.08 -3.97 -1.82
C VAL A 138 0.74 -2.71 -1.55
N SER A 139 1.23 -2.02 -2.59
CA SER A 139 1.96 -0.76 -2.43
C SER A 139 1.09 0.36 -1.85
N TYR A 140 -0.19 0.43 -2.20
CA TYR A 140 -1.13 1.35 -1.57
C TYR A 140 -1.36 1.01 -0.09
N ILE A 141 -1.62 -0.26 0.23
CA ILE A 141 -1.80 -0.72 1.62
C ILE A 141 -0.53 -0.43 2.45
N ASP A 142 0.66 -0.62 1.89
CA ASP A 142 1.94 -0.29 2.54
C ASP A 142 2.10 1.21 2.79
N GLN A 143 1.78 2.05 1.80
CA GLN A 143 1.87 3.51 1.94
C GLN A 143 0.88 4.06 2.98
N VAL A 144 -0.33 3.50 3.07
CA VAL A 144 -1.33 3.91 4.07
C VAL A 144 -0.98 3.38 5.45
N GLY A 145 -0.68 2.09 5.55
CA GLY A 145 -0.41 1.45 6.84
C GLY A 145 0.96 1.76 7.42
N ASP A 146 1.88 2.28 6.60
CA ASP A 146 3.22 2.65 7.03
C ASP A 146 3.73 3.96 6.39
N SER A 147 2.93 5.02 6.51
CA SER A 147 3.22 6.34 5.89
C SER A 147 4.58 6.95 6.25
N LYS A 148 5.18 6.55 7.38
CA LYS A 148 6.48 7.02 7.88
C LYS A 148 7.59 5.97 7.77
N LYS A 149 7.46 5.00 6.85
CA LYS A 149 8.42 3.91 6.64
C LYS A 149 9.86 4.42 6.40
N GLU A 150 10.03 5.39 5.52
CA GLU A 150 11.37 5.91 5.16
C GLU A 150 12.02 6.71 6.29
N GLU A 151 11.24 7.55 6.98
CA GLU A 151 11.70 8.25 8.18
C GLU A 151 12.13 7.23 9.26
N ARG A 152 11.31 6.21 9.53
CA ARG A 152 11.61 5.18 10.52
C ARG A 152 12.88 4.40 10.18
N LYS A 153 13.06 3.98 8.92
CA LYS A 153 14.27 3.25 8.49
C LYS A 153 15.51 4.10 8.66
N THR A 154 15.46 5.36 8.21
CA THR A 154 16.58 6.30 8.29
C THR A 154 16.95 6.59 9.75
N THR A 155 15.98 6.98 10.57
CA THR A 155 16.20 7.22 12.00
C THR A 155 16.67 5.96 12.73
N GLY A 156 16.12 4.79 12.40
CA GLY A 156 16.52 3.52 12.98
C GLY A 156 18.00 3.20 12.75
N ILE A 157 18.53 3.45 11.56
CA ILE A 157 19.95 3.27 11.25
C ILE A 157 20.82 4.21 12.10
N TYR A 158 20.45 5.49 12.20
CA TYR A 158 21.20 6.44 13.04
C TYR A 158 21.21 6.03 14.52
N VAL A 159 20.07 5.56 15.04
CA VAL A 159 19.95 5.10 16.43
C VAL A 159 20.81 3.85 16.67
N MET A 160 20.82 2.89 15.74
CA MET A 160 21.67 1.69 15.85
C MET A 160 23.16 2.06 15.89
N VAL A 161 23.62 2.96 15.02
CA VAL A 161 25.02 3.42 15.01
C VAL A 161 25.38 4.13 16.32
N PHE A 162 24.50 5.01 16.81
CA PHE A 162 24.70 5.69 18.10
C PHE A 162 24.89 4.69 19.25
N PHE A 163 24.05 3.66 19.35
CA PHE A 163 24.16 2.65 20.40
C PHE A 163 25.41 1.79 20.30
N VAL A 164 25.88 1.49 19.08
CA VAL A 164 27.15 0.78 18.88
C VAL A 164 28.33 1.61 19.40
N ILE A 165 28.39 2.90 19.05
CA ILE A 165 29.45 3.80 19.51
C ILE A 165 29.39 3.97 21.04
N LEU A 166 28.20 4.22 21.58
CA LEU A 166 27.99 4.34 23.02
C LEU A 166 28.41 3.06 23.77
N SER A 167 28.12 1.88 23.21
CA SER A 167 28.52 0.60 23.80
C SER A 167 30.03 0.44 23.85
N ILE A 168 30.76 0.87 22.81
CA ILE A 168 32.24 0.87 22.80
C ILE A 168 32.77 1.78 23.91
N PHE A 169 32.25 3.01 24.03
CA PHE A 169 32.64 3.92 25.10
C PHE A 169 32.32 3.37 26.49
N ALA A 170 31.15 2.76 26.68
CA ALA A 170 30.75 2.16 27.94
C ALA A 170 31.68 1.01 28.36
N ILE A 171 32.08 0.15 27.40
CA ILE A 171 33.03 -0.94 27.65
C ILE A 171 34.42 -0.37 27.99
N GLY A 172 34.88 0.64 27.24
CA GLY A 172 36.16 1.30 27.50
C GLY A 172 36.20 1.97 28.88
N TRP A 173 35.13 2.68 29.24
CA TRP A 173 34.99 3.32 30.55
C TRP A 173 34.93 2.28 31.68
N LYS A 174 34.13 1.21 31.53
CA LYS A 174 34.10 0.10 32.49
C LYS A 174 35.49 -0.47 32.75
N ARG A 175 36.25 -0.76 31.68
CA ARG A 175 37.62 -1.28 31.78
C ARG A 175 38.56 -0.34 32.55
N SER A 176 38.50 0.96 32.25
CA SER A 176 39.33 1.99 32.89
C SER A 176 39.03 2.17 34.38
N VAL A 177 37.76 2.07 34.79
CA VAL A 177 37.37 2.17 36.20
C VAL A 177 37.81 0.90 36.96
N TRP A 178 37.59 -0.27 36.37
CA TRP A 178 37.90 -1.55 37.01
C TRP A 178 39.41 -1.78 37.17
N SER A 179 40.25 -1.29 36.27
CA SER A 179 41.71 -1.36 36.40
C SER A 179 42.29 -0.49 37.53
N LYS A 180 41.48 0.34 38.17
CA LYS A 180 41.89 1.15 39.33
C LYS A 180 41.44 0.58 40.67
N LEU A 181 40.52 -0.39 40.65
CA LEU A 181 39.94 -1.03 41.83
C LEU A 181 40.56 -2.39 42.14
N HIS A 182 41.32 -2.95 41.19
CA HIS A 182 42.16 -4.14 41.30
C HIS A 182 43.57 -3.81 40.85
#